data_AF-A0A427Y0H3-F1
#
_entry.id   AF-A0A427Y0H3-F1
#
_cell.length_a   1.000
_cell.length_b   1.000
_cell.length_c   1.000
_cell.angle_alpha   90.00
_cell.angle_beta   90.00
_cell.angle_gamma   90.00
#
_symmetry.space_group_name_H-M   'P 1'
#
loop_
_entity.id
_entity.type
_entity.pdbx_description
1 polymer ?
#
loop_
_entity_poly.entity_id
_entity_poly.type
_entity_poly.pdbx_seq_one_letter_code
_entity_poly.pdbx_strand_id
1 'polypeptide(L)'
;MSALVDYPTFSDSPFFFDRRYLHIPQAESARIQEHSAPKVSYYHPKDVGNYHYGERHPMRPHRLELTNNLVLGYGLHEKMSIYNPPRATEDELREFHDADYVDFLKR
;
A
#
# COMPACT_ATOMS: atom_id res chain seq x y z
N MET A 1 -42.31 5.76 -22.21
CA MET A 1 -41.94 4.73 -21.21
C MET A 1 -40.52 4.31 -21.53
N SER A 2 -39.54 4.88 -20.84
CA SER A 2 -38.12 4.62 -21.09
C SER A 2 -37.74 3.29 -20.44
N ALA A 3 -37.33 2.30 -21.23
CA ALA A 3 -36.75 1.09 -20.69
C ALA A 3 -35.40 1.43 -20.05
N LEU A 4 -35.24 1.12 -18.76
CA LEU A 4 -33.93 1.16 -18.11
C LEU A 4 -33.09 0.02 -18.71
N VAL A 5 -31.99 0.38 -19.35
CA VAL A 5 -30.98 -0.59 -19.81
C VAL A 5 -30.05 -0.83 -18.63
N ASP A 6 -30.23 -1.96 -17.94
CA ASP A 6 -29.28 -2.41 -16.93
C ASP A 6 -27.99 -2.86 -17.64
N TYR A 7 -26.91 -2.13 -17.43
CA TYR A 7 -25.59 -2.55 -17.86
C TYR A 7 -25.09 -3.63 -16.90
N PRO A 8 -24.65 -4.80 -17.39
CA PRO A 8 -24.16 -5.86 -16.53
C PRO A 8 -22.95 -5.35 -15.72
N THR A 9 -22.98 -5.57 -14.41
CA THR A 9 -21.87 -5.22 -13.53
C THR A 9 -20.78 -6.29 -13.60
N PHE A 10 -19.58 -5.92 -13.16
CA PHE A 10 -18.38 -6.78 -13.19
C PHE A 10 -18.58 -8.17 -12.54
N SER A 11 -19.54 -8.30 -11.62
CA SER A 11 -19.91 -9.56 -10.95
C SER A 11 -20.86 -10.45 -11.75
N ASP A 12 -21.56 -9.92 -12.74
CA ASP A 12 -22.58 -10.66 -13.50
C ASP A 12 -21.97 -11.52 -14.63
N SER A 13 -20.65 -11.43 -14.80
CA SER A 13 -19.95 -12.15 -15.86
C SER A 13 -19.56 -13.56 -15.38
N PRO A 14 -19.87 -14.62 -16.16
CA PRO A 14 -19.45 -15.99 -15.85
C PRO A 14 -17.92 -16.17 -15.96
N PHE A 15 -17.19 -15.13 -16.39
CA PHE A 15 -15.75 -15.15 -16.62
C PHE A 15 -14.95 -15.25 -15.32
N PHE A 16 -15.50 -14.98 -14.13
CA PHE A 16 -14.68 -14.98 -12.91
C PHE A 16 -14.35 -16.38 -12.36
N PHE A 17 -15.12 -17.42 -12.68
CA PHE A 17 -14.98 -18.73 -12.02
C PHE A 17 -14.76 -19.94 -12.96
N ASP A 18 -14.75 -19.77 -14.28
CA ASP A 18 -14.48 -20.90 -15.19
C ASP A 18 -12.97 -21.14 -15.37
N ARG A 19 -12.44 -22.16 -14.68
CA ARG A 19 -11.04 -22.61 -14.79
C ARG A 19 -10.70 -23.32 -16.11
N ARG A 20 -11.68 -23.58 -16.99
CA ARG A 20 -11.45 -24.29 -18.26
C ARG A 20 -10.91 -23.38 -19.36
N TYR A 21 -11.08 -22.07 -19.20
CA TYR A 21 -10.48 -21.06 -20.06
C TYR A 21 -9.35 -20.40 -19.28
N LEU A 22 -8.10 -20.72 -19.61
CA LEU A 22 -6.95 -19.92 -19.18
C LEU A 22 -7.20 -18.49 -19.66
N HIS A 23 -7.51 -17.58 -18.73
CA HIS A 23 -7.68 -16.16 -19.01
C HIS A 23 -6.42 -15.62 -19.68
N ILE A 24 -6.45 -15.52 -21.01
CA ILE A 24 -5.50 -14.69 -21.72
C ILE A 24 -5.91 -13.26 -21.37
N PRO A 25 -5.09 -12.49 -20.64
CA PRO A 25 -5.42 -11.11 -20.33
C PRO A 25 -5.64 -10.37 -21.66
N GLN A 26 -6.82 -9.76 -21.82
CA GLN A 26 -7.03 -8.84 -22.94
C GLN A 26 -6.04 -7.69 -22.75
N ALA A 27 -5.20 -7.46 -23.76
CA ALA A 27 -4.32 -6.31 -23.74
C ALA A 27 -5.20 -5.06 -23.81
N GLU A 28 -5.39 -4.38 -22.69
CA GLU A 28 -6.04 -3.08 -22.65
C GLU A 28 -5.22 -2.12 -23.54
N SER A 29 -5.76 -1.83 -24.71
CA SER A 29 -5.14 -0.99 -25.75
C SER A 29 -5.30 0.51 -25.50
N ALA A 30 -5.95 0.88 -24.38
CA ALA A 30 -6.01 2.25 -23.93
C ALA A 30 -4.67 2.63 -23.29
N ARG A 31 -3.72 3.12 -24.11
CA ARG A 31 -2.61 3.93 -23.62
C ARG A 31 -3.18 5.23 -23.05
N ILE A 32 -3.65 5.18 -21.80
CA ILE A 32 -3.86 6.39 -21.00
C ILE A 32 -2.47 7.00 -20.87
N GLN A 33 -2.18 8.02 -21.69
CA GLN A 33 -0.94 8.75 -21.53
C GLN A 33 -1.02 9.49 -20.20
N GLU A 34 -0.01 9.29 -19.35
CA GLU A 34 0.11 10.04 -18.10
C GLU A 34 0.18 11.54 -18.42
N HIS A 35 -0.75 12.32 -17.86
CA HIS A 35 -0.82 13.77 -18.07
C HIS A 35 0.35 14.53 -17.41
N SER A 36 1.11 13.89 -16.52
CA SER A 36 2.33 14.40 -15.90
C SER A 36 3.18 13.27 -15.36
N ALA A 37 4.50 13.48 -15.28
CA ALA A 37 5.39 12.55 -14.58
C ALA A 37 5.09 12.62 -13.07
N PRO A 38 4.64 11.52 -12.42
CA PRO A 38 4.34 11.54 -11.00
C PRO A 38 5.62 11.70 -10.19
N LYS A 39 5.63 12.68 -9.28
CA LYS A 39 6.70 12.85 -8.28
C LYS A 39 6.38 11.99 -7.07
N VAL A 40 7.25 11.03 -6.76
CA VAL A 40 7.04 10.07 -5.67
C VAL A 40 7.99 10.38 -4.51
N SER A 41 7.44 10.45 -3.31
CA SER A 41 8.17 10.52 -2.05
C SER A 41 8.04 9.19 -1.31
N TYR A 42 9.15 8.53 -1.02
CA TYR A 42 9.19 7.25 -0.33
C TYR A 42 9.73 7.43 1.09
N TYR A 43 8.96 6.98 2.09
CA TYR A 43 9.33 7.10 3.49
C TYR A 43 9.73 5.74 4.04
N HIS A 44 10.94 5.66 4.57
CA HIS A 44 11.46 4.45 5.20
C HIS A 44 12.21 4.83 6.49
N PRO A 45 11.58 4.67 7.67
CA PRO A 45 12.24 4.92 8.94
C PRO A 45 13.37 3.92 9.18
N LYS A 46 14.50 4.42 9.67
CA LYS A 46 15.60 3.56 10.12
C LYS A 46 15.12 2.63 11.23
N ASP A 47 15.60 1.39 11.21
CA ASP A 47 15.35 0.35 12.22
C ASP A 47 13.91 -0.14 12.33
N VAL A 48 13.02 0.23 11.39
CA VAL A 48 11.62 -0.22 11.42
C VAL A 48 11.50 -1.75 11.32
N GLY A 49 12.46 -2.42 10.67
CA GLY A 49 12.52 -3.88 10.62
C GLY A 49 12.88 -4.58 11.93
N ASN A 50 13.48 -3.87 12.89
CA ASN A 50 14.05 -4.46 14.10
C ASN A 50 13.00 -4.67 15.20
N TYR A 51 11.80 -4.09 15.07
CA TYR A 51 10.72 -4.30 16.02
C TYR A 51 10.16 -5.73 15.94
N HIS A 52 10.01 -6.38 17.09
CA HIS A 52 9.52 -7.75 17.18
C HIS A 52 8.28 -7.82 18.08
N TYR A 53 7.15 -8.23 17.50
CA TYR A 53 5.85 -8.29 18.17
C TYR A 53 5.68 -9.53 19.08
N GLY A 54 6.66 -10.44 19.12
CA GLY A 54 6.59 -11.69 19.87
C GLY A 54 6.53 -12.93 18.98
N GLU A 55 7.01 -14.07 19.48
CA GLU A 55 7.29 -15.28 18.68
C GLU A 55 6.08 -15.79 17.89
N ARG A 56 4.88 -15.72 18.47
CA ARG A 56 3.64 -16.24 17.86
C ARG A 56 2.81 -15.17 17.13
N HIS A 57 3.29 -13.92 17.12
CA HIS A 57 2.54 -12.82 16.52
C HIS A 57 2.73 -12.79 14.99
N PRO A 58 1.66 -12.70 14.18
CA PRO A 58 1.77 -12.74 12.72
C PRO A 58 2.37 -11.47 12.11
N MET A 59 2.24 -10.31 12.77
CA MET A 59 2.87 -9.07 12.29
C MET A 59 4.40 -9.16 12.46
N ARG A 60 5.11 -9.10 11.32
CA ARG A 60 6.58 -9.06 11.23
C ARG A 60 7.03 -7.77 10.56
N PRO A 61 7.42 -6.73 11.33
CA PRO A 61 7.91 -5.46 10.77
C PRO A 61 9.07 -5.60 9.78
N HIS A 62 9.87 -6.67 9.89
CA HIS A 62 10.91 -7.05 8.92
C HIS A 62 10.43 -7.08 7.45
N ARG A 63 9.13 -7.28 7.19
CA ARG A 63 8.56 -7.17 5.82
C ARG A 63 8.80 -5.81 5.15
N LEU A 64 8.96 -4.75 5.94
CA LEU A 64 9.26 -3.40 5.44
C LEU A 64 10.69 -3.32 4.92
N GLU A 65 11.66 -3.97 5.57
CA GLU A 65 13.05 -4.08 5.09
C GLU A 65 13.15 -4.93 3.83
N LEU A 66 12.41 -6.04 3.79
CA LEU A 66 12.35 -6.89 2.60
C LEU A 66 11.85 -6.10 1.38
N THR A 67 10.78 -5.31 1.56
CA THR A 67 10.27 -4.42 0.50
C THR A 67 11.31 -3.37 0.11
N ASN A 68 11.97 -2.73 1.08
CA ASN A 68 13.00 -1.72 0.81
C ASN A 68 14.18 -2.31 0.01
N ASN A 69 14.60 -3.54 0.30
CA ASN A 69 15.64 -4.23 -0.46
C ASN A 69 15.23 -4.49 -1.92
N LEU A 70 13.97 -4.84 -2.17
CA LEU A 70 13.46 -4.98 -3.55
C LEU A 70 13.43 -3.64 -4.27
N VAL A 71 12.99 -2.58 -3.60
CA VAL A 71 12.98 -1.21 -4.13
C VAL A 71 14.39 -0.77 -4.56
N LEU A 72 15.38 -1.05 -3.72
CA LEU A 72 16.79 -0.78 -4.02
C LEU A 72 17.29 -1.67 -5.18
N GLY A 73 17.03 -2.98 -5.10
CA GLY A 73 17.48 -3.96 -6.09
C GLY A 73 16.91 -3.76 -7.50
N TYR A 74 15.69 -3.23 -7.61
CA TYR A 74 15.08 -2.85 -8.90
C TYR A 74 15.44 -1.43 -9.37
N GLY A 75 16.30 -0.70 -8.64
CA GLY A 75 16.69 0.67 -9.02
C GLY A 75 15.56 1.70 -8.89
N LEU A 76 14.47 1.39 -8.18
CA LEU A 76 13.32 2.30 -8.07
C LEU A 76 13.65 3.55 -7.25
N HIS A 77 14.59 3.42 -6.32
CA HIS A 77 15.11 4.53 -5.52
C HIS A 77 15.69 5.69 -6.35
N GLU A 78 16.15 5.44 -7.57
CA GLU A 78 16.68 6.47 -8.47
C GLU A 78 15.58 7.38 -9.06
N LYS A 79 14.33 6.90 -9.03
CA LYS A 79 13.16 7.58 -9.63
C LYS A 79 12.29 8.30 -8.60
N MET A 80 12.67 8.28 -7.33
CA MET A 80 11.87 8.83 -6.23
C MET A 80 12.73 9.47 -5.16
N SER A 81 12.14 10.37 -4.37
CA SER A 81 12.83 11.00 -3.25
C SER A 81 12.65 10.16 -1.98
N ILE A 82 13.75 9.70 -1.38
CA ILE A 82 13.72 8.88 -0.17
C ILE A 82 13.90 9.76 1.07
N TYR A 83 13.03 9.55 2.07
CA TYR A 83 13.05 10.28 3.33
C TYR A 83 13.02 9.31 4.52
N ASN A 84 13.76 9.68 5.57
CA ASN A 84 13.61 9.09 6.90
C ASN A 84 12.66 10.00 7.72
N PRO A 85 11.42 9.56 8.02
CA PRO A 85 10.49 10.39 8.76
C PRO A 85 10.99 10.65 10.19
N PRO A 86 10.71 11.84 10.76
CA PRO A 86 10.94 12.10 12.17
C PRO A 86 9.99 11.25 13.03
N ARG A 87 10.35 11.06 14.31
CA ARG A 87 9.42 10.47 15.27
C ARG A 87 8.29 11.47 15.52
N ALA A 88 7.05 10.97 15.52
CA ALA A 88 5.88 11.77 15.87
C ALA A 88 6.00 12.29 17.30
N THR A 89 5.60 13.54 17.50
CA THR A 89 5.50 14.18 18.81
C THR A 89 4.25 13.72 19.54
N GLU A 90 4.26 13.88 20.86
CA GLU A 90 3.12 13.52 21.71
C GLU A 90 1.89 14.37 21.38
N ASP A 91 2.09 15.64 21.04
CA ASP A 91 1.03 16.57 20.68
C ASP A 91 0.38 16.18 19.33
N GLU A 92 1.17 15.73 18.35
CA GLU A 92 0.65 15.20 17.08
C GLU A 92 -0.17 13.92 17.29
N LEU A 93 0.25 13.03 18.20
CA LEU A 93 -0.50 11.81 18.49
C LEU A 93 -1.82 12.11 19.22
N ARG A 94 -1.84 13.14 20.07
CA ARG A 94 -3.02 13.59 20.82
C ARG A 94 -4.03 14.37 19.97
N GLU A 95 -3.69 14.77 18.75
CA GLU A 95 -4.66 15.38 17.83
C GLU A 95 -5.85 14.44 17.57
N PHE A 96 -5.62 13.13 17.65
CA PHE A 96 -6.65 12.10 17.48
C PHE A 96 -6.83 11.18 18.69
N HIS A 97 -5.76 10.82 19.40
CA HIS A 97 -5.83 9.85 20.51
C HIS A 97 -6.04 10.52 21.88
N ASP A 98 -6.76 9.83 22.78
CA ASP A 98 -6.92 10.27 24.17
C ASP A 98 -5.56 10.41 24.87
N ALA A 99 -5.42 11.46 25.69
CA ALA A 99 -4.18 11.74 26.43
C ALA A 99 -3.76 10.56 27.31
N ASP A 100 -4.72 9.94 28.02
CA ASP A 100 -4.46 8.80 28.90
C ASP A 100 -3.93 7.57 28.13
N TYR A 101 -4.34 7.38 26.87
CA TYR A 101 -3.86 6.28 26.03
C TYR A 101 -2.43 6.53 25.55
N VAL A 102 -2.11 7.75 25.12
CA VAL A 102 -0.75 8.12 24.72
C VAL A 102 0.20 8.00 25.91
N ASP A 103 -0.24 8.47 27.09
CA ASP A 103 0.51 8.33 28.34
C ASP A 103 0.71 6.86 28.73
N PHE A 104 -0.27 5.99 28.47
CA PHE A 104 -0.16 4.54 28.69
C PHE A 104 0.89 3.90 27.77
N LEU A 105 0.90 4.23 26.48
CA LEU A 105 1.88 3.68 25.52
C LEU A 105 3.31 4.17 25.75
N LYS A 106 3.47 5.33 26.37
CA LYS A 106 4.77 5.95 26.66
C LYS A 106 5.49 5.32 27.86
N ARG A 107 4.74 4.72 28.79
CA ARG A 107 5.27 4.09 30.01
C ARG A 107 5.99 2.79 29.71
#